data_AF-A0A9D5NQI4-F1
#
_entry.id   AF-A0A9D5NQI4-F1
#
_cell.length_a   1.000
_cell.length_b   1.000
_cell.length_c   1.000
_cell.angle_alpha   90.00
_cell.angle_beta   90.00
_cell.angle_gamma   90.00
#
_symmetry.space_group_name_H-M   'P 1'
#
loop_
_entity.id
_entity.type
_entity.pdbx_description
1 polymer ?
#
loop_
_entity_poly.entity_id
_entity_poly.type
_entity_poly.pdbx_seq_one_letter_code
_entity_poly.pdbx_strand_id
1 'polypeptide(L)'
;MKNKLQIGLTALFGVLAFCFWLFVRPAVVIEREALQLFLWNSDYLTERLSVPGGFARYVGEFLVQFFMSEITGAAILAVVLASVLWFFRVLLRRSLPSANEFILLAFSFLPAIALWYLLCDIDTSMTLPVAVLLTLGLMMLLPSGRKSSKIVSFILVPIGYWIAGPTALLIAVYHLRWLHKPFNRAWVSIESIAMALLLANCVYISSFLVPYSLSNLAKGIDYLSIQPGKIGTLEMMEYDYLQRQKAWGKILQKARKEDPHARACMCIVNLAKYYQKQMSPESLQESMYQPYKSLTSAVSAMMIGDIFFQMGFVNFSQRAVFEAMESASNANKSARVLCRLTETAIVTGQYEVALKYISILEQTLMYRRWAQYMKQLATHPEDIKNHPLYGSLQKIYGETEDTLFI
;
A
#
# COMPACT_ATOMS: atom_id res chain seq x y z
N MET A 1 -0.30 39.72 -8.59
CA MET A 1 0.75 38.78 -9.05
C MET A 1 1.16 37.74 -8.00
N LYS A 2 1.44 38.12 -6.74
CA LYS A 2 1.92 37.19 -5.69
C LYS A 2 1.01 35.96 -5.44
N ASN A 3 -0.31 36.15 -5.31
CA ASN A 3 -1.24 35.02 -5.12
C ASN A 3 -1.30 34.07 -6.33
N LYS A 4 -1.22 34.60 -7.57
CA LYS A 4 -1.21 33.77 -8.78
C LYS A 4 0.06 32.92 -8.86
N LEU A 5 1.22 33.48 -8.50
CA LEU A 5 2.48 32.75 -8.43
C LEU A 5 2.44 31.62 -7.41
N GLN A 6 1.91 31.87 -6.21
CA GLN A 6 1.82 30.86 -5.15
C GLN A 6 0.88 29.70 -5.53
N ILE A 7 -0.27 30.00 -6.13
CA ILE A 7 -1.20 28.97 -6.65
C ILE A 7 -0.51 28.18 -7.76
N GLY A 8 0.22 28.87 -8.65
CA GLY A 8 1.01 28.24 -9.70
C GLY A 8 2.07 27.27 -9.16
N LEU A 9 2.78 27.65 -8.09
CA LEU A 9 3.79 26.77 -7.45
C LEU A 9 3.16 25.54 -6.78
N THR A 10 2.03 25.68 -6.10
CA THR A 10 1.31 24.53 -5.52
C THR A 10 0.76 23.61 -6.60
N ALA A 11 0.21 24.17 -7.69
CA ALA A 11 -0.25 23.38 -8.82
C ALA A 11 0.91 22.65 -9.51
N LEU A 12 2.04 23.34 -9.72
CA LEU A 12 3.25 22.74 -10.28
C LEU A 12 3.74 21.57 -9.41
N PHE A 13 3.74 21.71 -8.09
CA PHE A 13 4.10 20.61 -7.19
C PHE A 13 3.18 19.40 -7.34
N GLY A 14 1.87 19.61 -7.43
CA GLY A 14 0.91 18.53 -7.70
C GLY A 14 1.17 17.84 -9.05
N VAL A 15 1.43 18.61 -10.11
CA VAL A 15 1.78 18.07 -11.43
C VAL A 15 3.10 17.29 -11.40
N LEU A 16 4.12 17.79 -10.71
CA LEU A 16 5.40 17.09 -10.54
C LEU A 16 5.23 15.79 -9.77
N ALA A 17 4.44 15.79 -8.69
CA ALA A 17 4.11 14.59 -7.93
C ALA A 17 3.39 13.56 -8.81
N PHE A 18 2.40 14.00 -9.60
CA PHE A 18 1.69 13.15 -10.54
C PHE A 18 2.63 12.52 -11.58
N CYS A 19 3.45 13.34 -12.25
CA CYS A 19 4.40 12.87 -13.25
C CYS A 19 5.46 11.92 -12.66
N PHE A 20 5.90 12.16 -11.43
CA PHE A 20 6.85 11.28 -10.76
C PHE A 20 6.26 9.89 -10.51
N TRP A 21 5.06 9.80 -9.94
CA TRP A 21 4.43 8.51 -9.69
C TRP A 21 4.06 7.78 -10.97
N LEU A 22 3.64 8.52 -12.01
CA LEU A 22 3.26 7.93 -13.29
C LEU A 22 4.45 7.44 -14.12
N PHE A 23 5.55 8.21 -14.19
CA PHE A 23 6.66 7.92 -15.11
C PHE A 23 7.94 7.42 -14.44
N VAL A 24 8.19 7.78 -13.17
CA VAL A 24 9.43 7.43 -12.46
C VAL A 24 9.23 6.24 -11.51
N ARG A 25 8.05 6.13 -10.89
CA ARG A 25 7.72 5.06 -9.92
C ARG A 25 6.36 4.36 -10.15
N PRO A 26 5.98 4.00 -11.40
CA PRO A 26 4.70 3.30 -11.62
C PRO A 26 4.65 1.92 -10.95
N ALA A 27 5.79 1.21 -10.91
CA ALA A 27 5.89 -0.10 -10.27
C ALA A 27 5.51 -0.07 -8.78
N VAL A 28 5.95 0.96 -8.04
CA VAL A 28 5.62 1.10 -6.61
C VAL A 28 4.12 1.32 -6.40
N VAL A 29 3.46 2.08 -7.29
CA VAL A 29 2.01 2.35 -7.20
C VAL A 29 1.22 1.06 -7.36
N ILE A 30 1.52 0.27 -8.38
CA ILE A 30 0.82 -1.00 -8.63
C ILE A 30 1.15 -2.04 -7.55
N GLU A 31 2.39 -2.11 -7.08
CA GLU A 31 2.75 -3.07 -6.04
C GLU A 31 2.07 -2.77 -4.69
N ARG A 32 1.83 -1.49 -4.37
CA ARG A 32 0.99 -1.13 -3.21
C ARG A 32 -0.39 -1.76 -3.29
N GLU A 33 -0.99 -1.79 -4.48
CA GLU A 33 -2.28 -2.44 -4.70
C GLU A 33 -2.17 -3.97 -4.60
N ALA A 34 -1.13 -4.54 -5.20
CA ALA A 34 -0.90 -5.98 -5.20
C ALA A 34 -0.73 -6.56 -3.79
N LEU A 35 -0.24 -5.78 -2.83
CA LEU A 35 0.05 -6.23 -1.46
C LEU A 35 -1.12 -6.11 -0.48
N GLN A 36 -2.28 -5.60 -0.90
CA GLN A 36 -3.41 -5.42 0.01
C GLN A 36 -4.76 -5.76 -0.62
N LEU A 37 -5.80 -5.83 0.22
CA LEU A 37 -7.16 -6.16 -0.16
C LEU A 37 -8.12 -5.32 0.69
N PHE A 38 -8.98 -4.58 0.00
CA PHE A 38 -10.07 -3.83 0.60
C PHE A 38 -11.41 -4.53 0.37
N LEU A 39 -12.20 -4.68 1.43
CA LEU A 39 -13.50 -5.38 1.40
C LEU A 39 -14.65 -4.45 1.81
N TRP A 40 -15.72 -4.47 1.03
CA TRP A 40 -16.97 -3.74 1.32
C TRP A 40 -17.93 -4.55 2.19
N ASN A 41 -17.48 -4.95 3.37
CA ASN A 41 -18.32 -5.65 4.34
C ASN A 41 -18.22 -5.00 5.73
N SER A 42 -19.20 -5.28 6.59
CA SER A 42 -19.25 -4.74 7.96
C SER A 42 -18.09 -5.24 8.80
N ASP A 43 -17.71 -6.50 8.65
CA ASP A 43 -16.72 -7.16 9.50
C ASP A 43 -15.36 -6.47 9.35
N TYR A 44 -14.94 -6.23 8.11
CA TYR A 44 -13.72 -5.50 7.74
C TYR A 44 -13.74 -4.07 8.28
N LEU A 45 -14.86 -3.37 8.19
CA LEU A 45 -15.00 -2.03 8.77
C LEU A 45 -14.86 -2.09 10.31
N THR A 46 -15.57 -2.99 10.98
CA THR A 46 -15.54 -3.11 12.44
C THR A 46 -14.18 -3.51 12.98
N GLU A 47 -13.49 -4.44 12.30
CA GLU A 47 -12.13 -4.86 12.64
C GLU A 47 -11.18 -3.66 12.58
N ARG A 48 -11.25 -2.84 11.53
CA ARG A 48 -10.42 -1.65 11.41
C ARG A 48 -10.77 -0.59 12.44
N LEU A 49 -12.06 -0.29 12.67
CA LEU A 49 -12.47 0.73 13.66
C LEU A 49 -12.24 0.33 15.12
N SER A 50 -11.98 -0.95 15.40
CA SER A 50 -11.71 -1.46 16.75
C SER A 50 -10.33 -1.09 17.30
N VAL A 51 -9.43 -0.56 16.45
CA VAL A 51 -8.06 -0.22 16.82
C VAL A 51 -7.76 1.26 16.62
N PRO A 52 -6.86 1.86 17.42
CA PRO A 52 -6.46 3.25 17.25
C PRO A 52 -5.71 3.48 15.93
N GLY A 53 -6.06 4.55 15.23
CA GLY A 53 -5.61 4.81 13.85
C GLY A 53 -6.34 3.99 12.78
N GLY A 54 -7.31 3.19 13.20
CA GLY A 54 -8.05 2.28 12.35
C GLY A 54 -8.87 2.92 11.25
N PHE A 55 -9.45 4.10 11.51
CA PHE A 55 -10.18 4.85 10.48
C PHE A 55 -9.24 5.36 9.38
N ALA A 56 -8.06 5.88 9.75
CA ALA A 56 -7.04 6.27 8.78
C ALA A 56 -6.58 5.07 7.94
N ARG A 57 -6.44 3.89 8.55
CA ARG A 57 -6.10 2.66 7.84
C ARG A 57 -7.18 2.26 6.85
N TYR A 58 -8.44 2.23 7.27
CA TYR A 58 -9.57 1.92 6.41
C TYR A 58 -9.65 2.84 5.19
N VAL A 59 -9.50 4.16 5.39
CA VAL A 59 -9.49 5.14 4.30
C VAL A 59 -8.25 4.98 3.41
N GLY A 60 -7.08 4.68 3.97
CA GLY A 60 -5.86 4.37 3.23
C GLY A 60 -6.02 3.15 2.31
N GLU A 61 -6.50 2.04 2.86
CA GLU A 61 -6.78 0.79 2.13
C GLU A 61 -7.85 1.01 1.04
N PHE A 62 -8.89 1.81 1.35
CA PHE A 62 -9.89 2.22 0.37
C PHE A 62 -9.27 3.00 -0.80
N LEU A 63 -8.33 3.92 -0.56
CA LEU A 63 -7.69 4.68 -1.63
C LEU A 63 -6.80 3.79 -2.51
N VAL A 64 -6.09 2.82 -1.91
CA VAL A 64 -5.15 1.97 -2.65
C VAL A 64 -5.86 1.01 -3.60
N GLN A 65 -7.14 0.66 -3.38
CA GLN A 65 -7.85 -0.18 -4.36
C GLN A 65 -7.85 0.42 -5.78
N PHE A 66 -7.77 1.76 -5.91
CA PHE A 66 -7.72 2.45 -7.20
C PHE A 66 -6.32 2.49 -7.83
N PHE A 67 -5.29 2.01 -7.14
CA PHE A 67 -3.91 1.99 -7.64
C PHE A 67 -3.69 0.85 -8.64
N MET A 68 -4.70 0.01 -8.86
CA MET A 68 -4.75 -0.95 -9.97
C MET A 68 -4.55 -0.26 -11.33
N SER A 69 -4.95 1.01 -11.44
CA SER A 69 -4.56 1.89 -12.56
C SER A 69 -3.50 2.90 -12.12
N GLU A 70 -2.41 2.95 -12.87
CA GLU A 70 -1.24 3.80 -12.60
C GLU A 70 -1.61 5.29 -12.59
N ILE A 71 -2.48 5.69 -13.53
CA ILE A 71 -2.90 7.08 -13.70
C ILE A 71 -3.72 7.53 -12.49
N THR A 72 -4.71 6.72 -12.07
CA THR A 72 -5.53 7.05 -10.90
C THR A 72 -4.73 7.01 -9.61
N GLY A 73 -3.85 6.01 -9.43
CA GLY A 73 -2.97 5.93 -8.27
C GLY A 73 -2.04 7.14 -8.16
N ALA A 74 -1.38 7.52 -9.25
CA ALA A 74 -0.54 8.72 -9.32
C ALA A 74 -1.33 9.99 -9.02
N ALA A 75 -2.55 10.11 -9.54
CA ALA A 75 -3.43 11.26 -9.28
C ALA A 75 -3.83 11.35 -7.79
N ILE A 76 -4.21 10.22 -7.17
CA ILE A 76 -4.56 10.18 -5.75
C ILE A 76 -3.36 10.59 -4.88
N LEU A 77 -2.18 10.04 -5.14
CA LEU A 77 -0.96 10.41 -4.40
C LEU A 77 -0.63 11.90 -4.54
N ALA A 78 -0.72 12.45 -5.75
CA ALA A 78 -0.51 13.87 -6.00
C ALA A 78 -1.52 14.75 -5.24
N VAL A 79 -2.80 14.39 -5.25
CA VAL A 79 -3.86 15.10 -4.53
C VAL A 79 -3.65 15.04 -3.02
N VAL A 80 -3.27 13.88 -2.48
CA VAL A 80 -2.96 13.70 -1.05
C VAL A 80 -1.80 14.61 -0.64
N LEU A 81 -0.69 14.59 -1.38
CA LEU A 81 0.49 15.43 -1.09
C LEU A 81 0.17 16.94 -1.22
N ALA A 82 -0.55 17.34 -2.27
CA ALA A 82 -0.99 18.72 -2.44
C ALA A 82 -1.95 19.17 -1.32
N SER A 83 -2.81 18.28 -0.85
CA SER A 83 -3.72 18.53 0.28
C SER A 83 -2.95 18.72 1.58
N VAL A 84 -1.94 17.88 1.87
CA VAL A 84 -1.07 18.05 3.04
C VAL A 84 -0.39 19.42 3.01
N LEU A 85 0.18 19.78 1.86
CA LEU A 85 0.78 21.10 1.67
C LEU A 85 -0.21 22.23 1.93
N TRP A 86 -1.41 22.12 1.36
CA TRP A 86 -2.45 23.14 1.50
C TRP A 86 -2.91 23.31 2.95
N PHE A 87 -3.29 22.21 3.62
CA PHE A 87 -3.72 22.24 5.03
C PHE A 87 -2.61 22.80 5.93
N PHE A 88 -1.39 22.30 5.76
CA PHE A 88 -0.27 22.74 6.59
C PHE A 88 0.05 24.22 6.37
N ARG A 89 -0.01 24.71 5.13
CA ARG A 89 0.13 26.15 4.82
C ARG A 89 -0.92 27.01 5.52
N VAL A 90 -2.19 26.58 5.49
CA VAL A 90 -3.28 27.31 6.15
C VAL A 90 -3.05 27.34 7.67
N LEU A 91 -2.61 26.23 8.28
CA LEU A 91 -2.28 26.17 9.71
C LEU A 91 -1.09 27.08 10.06
N LEU A 92 -0.04 27.07 9.25
CA LEU A 92 1.12 27.95 9.42
C LEU A 92 0.74 29.42 9.37
N ARG A 93 -0.13 29.82 8.43
CA ARG A 93 -0.63 31.20 8.34
C ARG A 93 -1.41 31.61 9.59
N ARG A 94 -2.20 30.69 10.17
CA ARG A 94 -2.91 30.93 11.44
C ARG A 94 -1.94 31.10 12.62
N SER A 95 -0.81 30.39 12.61
CA SER A 95 0.19 30.45 13.68
C SER A 95 1.11 31.67 13.59
N LEU A 96 1.44 32.09 12.37
CA LEU A 96 2.40 33.18 12.10
C LEU A 96 1.80 34.21 11.13
N PRO A 97 0.79 35.00 11.56
CA PRO A 97 0.07 35.92 10.69
C PRO A 97 0.93 37.05 10.12
N SER A 98 1.98 37.45 10.85
CA SER A 98 2.89 38.55 10.46
C SER A 98 4.06 38.10 9.57
N ALA A 99 4.21 36.79 9.32
CA ALA A 99 5.31 36.27 8.52
C ALA A 99 5.09 36.49 7.01
N ASN A 100 6.18 36.60 6.27
CA ASN A 100 6.13 36.76 4.82
C ASN A 100 5.47 35.53 4.16
N GLU A 101 4.47 35.74 3.30
CA GLU A 101 3.73 34.66 2.64
C GLU A 101 4.62 33.73 1.80
N PHE A 102 5.72 34.25 1.22
CA PHE A 102 6.64 33.42 0.45
C PHE A 102 7.42 32.45 1.34
N ILE A 103 7.82 32.90 2.53
CA ILE A 103 8.48 32.06 3.54
C ILE A 103 7.51 31.00 4.03
N LEU A 104 6.26 31.38 4.35
CA LEU A 104 5.23 30.42 4.76
C LEU A 104 4.96 29.36 3.68
N LEU A 105 4.94 29.75 2.41
CA LEU A 105 4.82 28.81 1.30
C LEU A 105 6.03 27.87 1.24
N ALA A 106 7.26 28.39 1.32
CA ALA A 106 8.48 27.58 1.29
C ALA A 106 8.49 26.52 2.41
N PHE A 107 8.17 26.92 3.65
CA PHE A 107 8.07 25.99 4.79
C PHE A 107 6.93 24.99 4.64
N SER A 108 5.86 25.33 3.91
CA SER A 108 4.75 24.41 3.71
C SER A 108 5.06 23.20 2.83
N PHE A 109 6.14 23.27 2.04
CA PHE A 109 6.63 22.13 1.27
C PHE A 109 7.31 21.07 2.14
N LEU A 110 7.84 21.41 3.32
CA LEU A 110 8.67 20.47 4.10
C LEU A 110 7.92 19.19 4.47
N PRO A 111 6.70 19.22 5.06
CA PRO A 111 6.01 17.99 5.41
C PRO A 111 5.55 17.21 4.17
N ALA A 112 5.17 17.90 3.09
CA ALA A 112 4.74 17.26 1.86
C ALA A 112 5.91 16.55 1.14
N ILE A 113 7.09 17.17 1.09
CA ILE A 113 8.31 16.56 0.52
C ILE A 113 8.79 15.42 1.42
N ALA A 114 8.79 15.59 2.74
CA ALA A 114 9.16 14.51 3.67
C ALA A 114 8.22 13.30 3.51
N LEU A 115 6.92 13.54 3.42
CA LEU A 115 5.92 12.48 3.21
C LEU A 115 6.07 11.83 1.83
N TRP A 116 6.35 12.61 0.78
CA TRP A 116 6.66 12.06 -0.54
C TRP A 116 7.88 11.15 -0.47
N TYR A 117 8.98 11.58 0.15
CA TYR A 117 10.17 10.75 0.32
C TYR A 117 9.86 9.44 1.06
N LEU A 118 9.07 9.49 2.14
CA LEU A 118 8.67 8.28 2.86
C LEU A 118 7.81 7.35 2.00
N LEU A 119 6.92 7.89 1.17
CA LEU A 119 6.07 7.09 0.27
C LEU A 119 6.84 6.44 -0.88
N CYS A 120 8.07 6.88 -1.18
CA CYS A 120 8.95 6.17 -2.11
C CYS A 120 9.35 4.79 -1.59
N ASP A 121 9.34 4.59 -0.28
CA ASP A 121 9.49 3.29 0.34
C ASP A 121 8.14 2.56 0.34
N ILE A 122 8.15 1.30 -0.12
CA ILE A 122 6.97 0.45 -0.15
C ILE A 122 6.50 0.09 1.26
N ASP A 123 7.42 0.08 2.23
CA ASP A 123 7.10 -0.23 3.62
C ASP A 123 6.24 0.87 4.26
N THR A 124 6.16 2.06 3.67
CA THR A 124 5.26 3.13 4.13
C THR A 124 3.86 2.97 3.55
N SER A 125 2.89 2.59 4.38
CA SER A 125 1.49 2.44 3.97
C SER A 125 0.81 3.78 3.63
N MET A 126 -0.32 3.71 2.92
CA MET A 126 -1.20 4.87 2.71
C MET A 126 -1.94 5.30 4.00
N THR A 127 -1.86 4.51 5.06
CA THR A 127 -2.38 4.88 6.39
C THR A 127 -1.71 6.15 6.94
N LEU A 128 -0.38 6.28 6.82
CA LEU A 128 0.35 7.44 7.31
C LEU A 128 -0.07 8.77 6.66
N PRO A 129 -0.07 8.93 5.32
CA PRO A 129 -0.47 10.18 4.69
C PRO A 129 -1.93 10.53 5.00
N VAL A 130 -2.82 9.54 5.08
CA VAL A 130 -4.22 9.75 5.45
C VAL A 130 -4.35 10.19 6.91
N ALA A 131 -3.62 9.57 7.83
CA ALA A 131 -3.60 9.95 9.24
C ALA A 131 -3.11 11.39 9.45
N VAL A 132 -2.07 11.79 8.71
CA VAL A 132 -1.59 13.17 8.70
C VAL A 132 -2.68 14.10 8.19
N LEU A 133 -3.33 13.80 7.05
CA LEU A 133 -4.41 14.62 6.52
C LEU A 133 -5.59 14.77 7.49
N LEU A 134 -6.04 13.66 8.10
CA LEU A 134 -7.12 13.66 9.07
C LEU A 134 -6.76 14.51 10.28
N THR A 135 -5.53 14.38 10.79
CA THR A 135 -5.08 15.19 11.92
C THR A 135 -5.01 16.68 11.56
N LEU A 136 -4.45 17.03 10.41
CA LEU A 136 -4.43 18.41 9.93
C LEU A 136 -5.86 18.96 9.73
N GLY A 137 -6.79 18.12 9.28
CA GLY A 137 -8.22 18.44 9.19
C GLY A 137 -8.85 18.70 10.57
N LEU A 138 -8.60 17.86 11.57
CA LEU A 138 -9.06 18.07 12.95
C LEU A 138 -8.50 19.38 13.52
N MET A 139 -7.25 19.70 13.24
CA MET A 139 -6.62 20.96 13.67
C MET A 139 -7.29 22.20 13.05
N MET A 140 -7.94 22.08 11.89
CA MET A 140 -8.68 23.20 11.29
C MET A 140 -9.92 23.60 12.10
N LEU A 141 -10.47 22.66 12.87
CA LEU A 141 -11.64 22.87 13.74
C LEU A 141 -11.30 23.67 15.01
N LEU A 142 -10.00 23.85 15.31
CA LEU A 142 -9.56 24.52 16.54
C LEU A 142 -9.87 26.04 16.51
N PRO A 143 -10.62 26.56 17.50
CA PRO A 143 -10.95 27.98 17.60
C PRO A 143 -9.74 28.91 17.68
N SER A 144 -9.88 30.17 17.23
CA SER A 144 -8.80 31.18 17.31
C SER A 144 -8.45 31.60 18.75
N GLY A 145 -9.39 31.46 19.69
CA GLY A 145 -9.19 31.81 21.10
C GLY A 145 -8.48 30.71 21.90
N ARG A 146 -7.47 31.08 22.70
CA ARG A 146 -6.65 30.13 23.50
C ARG A 146 -7.47 29.24 24.43
N LYS A 147 -8.39 29.82 25.21
CA LYS A 147 -9.17 29.07 26.21
C LYS A 147 -10.09 28.03 25.55
N SER A 148 -10.83 28.44 24.52
CA SER A 148 -11.71 27.54 23.76
C SER A 148 -10.90 26.47 23.02
N SER A 149 -9.80 26.85 22.38
CA SER A 149 -8.93 25.88 21.71
C SER A 149 -8.31 24.88 22.66
N LYS A 150 -7.93 25.29 23.88
CA LYS A 150 -7.46 24.36 24.91
C LYS A 150 -8.51 23.28 25.17
N ILE A 151 -9.74 23.69 25.48
CA ILE A 151 -10.84 22.76 25.78
C ILE A 151 -11.07 21.80 24.60
N VAL A 152 -11.15 22.33 23.38
CA VAL A 152 -11.35 21.53 22.18
C VAL A 152 -10.16 20.58 21.95
N SER A 153 -8.91 21.01 22.15
CA SER A 153 -7.72 20.15 22.01
C SER A 153 -7.73 18.98 22.99
N PHE A 154 -8.14 19.19 24.25
CA PHE A 154 -8.24 18.10 25.24
C PHE A 154 -9.28 17.03 24.82
N ILE A 155 -10.32 17.41 24.08
CA ILE A 155 -11.33 16.49 23.53
C ILE A 155 -10.81 15.84 22.23
N LEU A 156 -10.17 16.62 21.36
CA LEU A 156 -9.69 16.15 20.06
C LEU A 156 -8.46 15.25 20.15
N VAL A 157 -7.65 15.30 21.21
CA VAL A 157 -6.47 14.42 21.34
C VAL A 157 -6.88 12.94 21.44
N PRO A 158 -7.78 12.51 22.35
CA PRO A 158 -8.26 11.13 22.39
C PRO A 158 -8.99 10.70 21.12
N ILE A 159 -9.86 11.57 20.58
CA ILE A 159 -10.62 11.30 19.35
C ILE A 159 -9.67 11.17 18.15
N GLY A 160 -8.73 12.11 18.01
CA GLY A 160 -7.72 12.11 16.97
C GLY A 160 -6.80 10.90 17.07
N TYR A 161 -6.46 10.46 18.29
CA TYR A 161 -5.70 9.23 18.49
C TYR A 161 -6.45 8.00 18.00
N TRP A 162 -7.75 7.89 18.29
CA TRP A 162 -8.54 6.76 17.80
C TRP A 162 -8.72 6.78 16.28
N ILE A 163 -8.96 7.96 15.70
CA ILE A 163 -9.20 8.12 14.25
C ILE A 163 -7.91 7.97 13.45
N ALA A 164 -6.88 8.73 13.82
CA ALA A 164 -5.66 8.89 13.03
C ALA A 164 -4.46 8.20 13.65
N GLY A 165 -4.45 7.88 14.95
CA GLY A 165 -3.30 7.27 15.64
C GLY A 165 -2.38 8.32 16.26
N PRO A 166 -1.08 8.03 16.45
CA PRO A 166 -0.15 8.91 17.17
C PRO A 166 0.14 10.24 16.45
N THR A 167 -0.24 10.38 15.19
CA THR A 167 -0.23 11.70 14.50
C THR A 167 -1.03 12.76 15.25
N ALA A 168 -2.00 12.37 16.09
CA ALA A 168 -2.73 13.27 17.00
C ALA A 168 -1.82 14.14 17.90
N LEU A 169 -0.56 13.74 18.11
CA LEU A 169 0.46 14.57 18.76
C LEU A 169 0.59 15.97 18.11
N LEU A 170 0.36 16.08 16.81
CA LEU A 170 0.39 17.36 16.09
C LEU A 170 -0.62 18.38 16.64
N ILE A 171 -1.73 17.93 17.24
CA ILE A 171 -2.71 18.80 17.90
C ILE A 171 -2.08 19.47 19.14
N ALA A 172 -1.33 18.69 19.94
CA ALA A 172 -0.62 19.21 21.12
C ALA A 172 0.50 20.17 20.73
N VAL A 173 1.24 19.86 19.66
CA VAL A 173 2.29 20.73 19.09
C VAL A 173 1.71 22.03 18.56
N TYR A 174 0.56 21.96 17.88
CA TYR A 174 -0.07 23.15 17.31
C TYR A 174 -0.60 24.13 18.36
N HIS A 175 -0.92 23.65 19.56
CA HIS A 175 -1.26 24.49 20.69
C HIS A 175 -0.12 25.46 21.09
N LEU A 176 1.13 25.17 20.69
CA LEU A 176 2.27 26.07 20.89
C LEU A 176 2.20 27.38 20.08
N ARG A 177 1.23 27.54 19.17
CA ARG A 177 1.07 28.77 18.36
C ARG A 177 0.92 30.05 19.18
N TRP A 178 0.52 29.98 20.46
CA TRP A 178 0.42 31.16 21.34
C TRP A 178 1.70 31.51 22.13
N LEU A 179 2.81 30.77 21.94
CA LEU A 179 4.09 31.06 22.61
C LEU A 179 4.66 32.45 22.32
N HIS A 180 4.24 33.08 21.21
CA HIS A 180 4.64 34.45 20.88
C HIS A 180 4.19 35.47 21.94
N LYS A 181 3.17 35.17 22.77
CA LYS A 181 2.71 36.07 23.85
C LYS A 181 3.47 35.78 25.15
N PRO A 182 4.31 36.71 25.65
CA PRO A 182 5.23 36.43 26.77
C PRO A 182 4.53 36.00 28.06
N PHE A 183 3.40 36.64 28.40
CA PHE A 183 2.62 36.34 29.60
C PHE A 183 2.03 34.91 29.65
N ASN A 184 1.88 34.24 28.50
CA ASN A 184 1.25 32.93 28.40
C ASN A 184 2.23 31.78 28.19
N ARG A 185 3.55 32.05 28.07
CA ARG A 185 4.53 31.02 27.64
C ARG A 185 4.54 29.79 28.54
N ALA A 186 4.67 29.98 29.85
CA ALA A 186 4.69 28.87 30.80
C ALA A 186 3.39 28.04 30.75
N TRP A 187 2.23 28.72 30.74
CA TRP A 187 0.93 28.05 30.67
C TRP A 187 0.70 27.28 29.37
N VAL A 188 1.09 27.85 28.23
CA VAL A 188 0.96 27.18 26.92
C VAL A 188 1.84 25.92 26.88
N SER A 189 3.07 26.00 27.39
CA SER A 189 3.95 24.82 27.49
C SER A 189 3.36 23.74 28.40
N ILE A 190 2.87 24.11 29.59
CA ILE A 190 2.21 23.16 30.52
C ILE A 190 0.99 22.51 29.86
N GLU A 191 0.16 23.29 29.18
CA GLU A 191 -1.03 22.78 28.48
C GLU A 191 -0.66 21.81 27.34
N SER A 192 0.34 22.13 26.52
CA SER A 192 0.83 21.24 25.47
C SER A 192 1.45 19.96 26.03
N ILE A 193 2.21 20.04 27.13
CA ILE A 193 2.76 18.86 27.82
C ILE A 193 1.63 17.99 28.38
N ALA A 194 0.62 18.61 29.00
CA ALA A 194 -0.55 17.88 29.51
C ALA A 194 -1.31 17.15 28.39
N MET A 195 -1.45 17.75 27.19
CA MET A 195 -2.03 17.09 26.02
C MET A 195 -1.16 15.93 25.51
N ALA A 196 0.17 16.08 25.52
CA ALA A 196 1.07 15.00 25.14
C ALA A 196 1.03 13.82 26.14
N LEU A 197 0.94 14.12 27.44
CA LEU A 197 0.74 13.11 28.49
C LEU A 197 -0.63 12.44 28.38
N LEU A 198 -1.69 13.18 28.01
CA LEU A 198 -2.99 12.61 27.72
C LEU A 198 -2.90 11.60 26.57
N LEU A 199 -2.23 11.96 25.47
CA LEU A 199 -2.01 11.05 24.34
C LEU A 199 -1.22 9.80 24.78
N ALA A 200 -0.15 9.98 25.55
CA ALA A 200 0.64 8.87 26.09
C ALA A 200 -0.21 7.94 26.96
N ASN A 201 -1.14 8.50 27.76
CA ASN A 201 -2.09 7.72 28.55
C ASN A 201 -3.09 6.97 27.65
N CYS A 202 -3.61 7.61 26.59
CA CYS A 202 -4.45 6.91 25.60
C CYS A 202 -3.73 5.71 24.96
N VAL A 203 -2.45 5.88 24.61
CA VAL A 203 -1.59 4.80 24.08
C VAL A 203 -1.41 3.68 25.11
N TYR A 204 -1.10 4.05 26.36
CA TYR A 204 -0.91 3.09 27.45
C TYR A 204 -2.19 2.29 27.75
N ILE A 205 -3.33 2.94 27.90
CA ILE A 205 -4.63 2.28 28.13
C ILE A 205 -4.96 1.35 26.95
N SER A 206 -4.73 1.80 25.71
CA SER A 206 -5.02 0.99 24.53
C SER A 206 -4.19 -0.29 24.48
N SER A 207 -2.99 -0.30 25.05
CA SER A 207 -2.15 -1.51 25.10
C SER A 207 -2.75 -2.66 25.91
N PHE A 208 -3.74 -2.40 26.77
CA PHE A 208 -4.50 -3.42 27.49
C PHE A 208 -5.78 -3.83 26.75
N LEU A 209 -6.25 -3.04 25.78
CA LEU A 209 -7.51 -3.25 25.09
C LEU A 209 -7.35 -3.96 23.75
N VAL A 210 -6.24 -3.71 23.05
CA VAL A 210 -6.00 -4.25 21.70
C VAL A 210 -4.76 -5.14 21.67
N PRO A 211 -4.68 -6.15 20.77
CA PRO A 211 -3.59 -7.12 20.72
C PRO A 211 -2.33 -6.55 20.02
N TYR A 212 -1.95 -5.31 20.35
CA TYR A 212 -0.77 -4.64 19.80
C TYR A 212 0.19 -4.22 20.90
N SER A 213 1.48 -4.37 20.65
CA SER A 213 2.53 -3.90 21.57
C SER A 213 2.48 -2.39 21.74
N LEU A 214 2.90 -1.90 22.91
CA LEU A 214 2.99 -0.47 23.20
C LEU A 214 3.81 0.29 22.15
N SER A 215 4.90 -0.32 21.65
CA SER A 215 5.75 0.25 20.61
C SER A 215 4.99 0.45 19.30
N ASN A 216 4.19 -0.53 18.88
CA ASN A 216 3.39 -0.42 17.65
C ASN A 216 2.28 0.63 17.79
N LEU A 217 1.64 0.71 18.96
CA LEU A 217 0.63 1.72 19.25
C LEU A 217 1.21 3.14 19.28
N ALA A 218 2.43 3.31 19.82
CA ALA A 218 3.12 4.59 19.87
C ALA A 218 3.65 5.04 18.49
N LYS A 219 4.12 4.11 17.65
CA LYS A 219 4.57 4.40 16.28
C LYS A 219 3.42 4.57 15.30
N GLY A 220 2.28 3.94 15.57
CA GLY A 220 1.09 3.93 14.73
C GLY A 220 0.96 2.58 14.05
N ILE A 221 -0.21 1.97 14.20
CA ILE A 221 -0.53 0.70 13.55
C ILE A 221 -0.57 0.94 12.04
N ASP A 222 0.10 0.07 11.27
CA ASP A 222 0.14 0.11 9.80
C ASP A 222 0.76 1.38 9.19
N TYR A 223 1.41 2.27 9.96
CA TYR A 223 2.12 3.41 9.36
C TYR A 223 3.32 2.98 8.53
N LEU A 224 4.06 2.02 9.08
CA LEU A 224 5.19 1.35 8.47
C LEU A 224 4.96 -0.16 8.57
N SER A 225 5.47 -0.91 7.59
CA SER A 225 5.49 -2.37 7.60
C SER A 225 6.14 -2.89 8.89
N ILE A 226 5.53 -3.92 9.49
CA ILE A 226 6.04 -4.54 10.72
C ILE A 226 7.41 -5.21 10.48
N GLN A 227 7.66 -5.68 9.24
CA GLN A 227 8.92 -6.31 8.84
C GLN A 227 9.55 -5.54 7.66
N PRO A 228 10.39 -4.53 7.95
CA PRO A 228 11.03 -3.74 6.90
C PRO A 228 11.86 -4.62 5.96
N GLY A 229 11.80 -4.33 4.66
CA GLY A 229 12.60 -5.03 3.63
C GLY A 229 12.15 -6.44 3.28
N LYS A 230 11.05 -6.96 3.84
CA LYS A 230 10.47 -8.27 3.49
C LYS A 230 9.50 -8.23 2.30
N ILE A 231 9.05 -7.05 1.92
CA ILE A 231 8.13 -6.87 0.78
C ILE A 231 8.84 -7.17 -0.54
N GLY A 232 10.02 -6.58 -0.76
CA GLY A 232 10.81 -6.74 -1.98
C GLY A 232 11.63 -5.50 -2.30
N THR A 233 12.60 -5.61 -3.20
CA THR A 233 13.39 -4.46 -3.65
C THR A 233 12.71 -3.72 -4.80
N LEU A 234 13.09 -2.46 -5.04
CA LEU A 234 12.59 -1.70 -6.19
C LEU A 234 12.88 -2.42 -7.52
N GLU A 235 14.04 -3.06 -7.64
CA GLU A 235 14.39 -3.86 -8.83
C GLU A 235 13.35 -4.98 -9.07
N MET A 236 12.98 -5.73 -8.03
CA MET A 236 11.98 -6.80 -8.13
C MET A 236 10.62 -6.24 -8.58
N MET A 237 10.18 -5.12 -8.00
CA MET A 237 8.93 -4.47 -8.38
C MET A 237 8.93 -4.03 -9.84
N GLU A 238 10.05 -3.48 -10.33
CA GLU A 238 10.17 -3.04 -11.72
C GLU A 238 10.14 -4.23 -12.71
N TYR A 239 10.81 -5.34 -12.38
CA TYR A 239 10.73 -6.55 -13.21
C TYR A 239 9.34 -7.20 -13.16
N ASP A 240 8.71 -7.26 -11.99
CA ASP A 240 7.35 -7.76 -11.83
C ASP A 240 6.34 -6.91 -12.63
N TYR A 241 6.45 -5.58 -12.53
CA TYR A 241 5.64 -4.64 -13.29
C TYR A 241 5.73 -4.88 -14.81
N LEU A 242 6.93 -5.15 -15.33
CA LEU A 242 7.12 -5.48 -16.75
C LEU A 242 6.61 -6.88 -17.10
N GLN A 243 6.78 -7.86 -16.21
CA GLN A 243 6.27 -9.23 -16.38
C GLN A 243 4.75 -9.23 -16.51
N ARG A 244 4.05 -8.49 -15.64
CA ARG A 244 2.58 -8.37 -15.66
C ARG A 244 2.05 -7.79 -16.97
N GLN A 245 2.80 -6.89 -17.60
CA GLN A 245 2.50 -6.34 -18.93
C GLN A 245 2.95 -7.23 -20.09
N LYS A 246 3.60 -8.36 -19.82
CA LYS A 246 4.24 -9.22 -20.83
C LYS A 246 5.21 -8.44 -21.73
N ALA A 247 5.87 -7.43 -21.19
CA ALA A 247 6.76 -6.53 -21.93
C ALA A 247 8.16 -7.16 -22.10
N TRP A 248 8.23 -8.35 -22.70
CA TRP A 248 9.45 -9.18 -22.78
C TRP A 248 10.66 -8.44 -23.35
N GLY A 249 10.45 -7.63 -24.41
CA GLY A 249 11.53 -6.82 -25.00
C GLY A 249 12.13 -5.80 -24.03
N LYS A 250 11.29 -5.14 -23.22
CA LYS A 250 11.74 -4.16 -22.20
C LYS A 250 12.51 -4.84 -21.07
N ILE A 251 12.07 -6.04 -20.65
CA ILE A 251 12.77 -6.86 -19.66
C ILE A 251 14.20 -7.16 -20.13
N LEU A 252 14.35 -7.64 -21.37
CA LEU A 252 15.68 -7.93 -21.93
C LEU A 252 16.53 -6.67 -22.11
N GLN A 253 15.92 -5.53 -22.49
CA GLN A 253 16.63 -4.26 -22.58
C GLN A 253 17.14 -3.79 -21.21
N LYS A 254 16.32 -3.91 -20.16
CA LYS A 254 16.71 -3.58 -18.79
C LYS A 254 17.88 -4.45 -18.33
N ALA A 255 17.77 -5.76 -18.50
CA ALA A 255 18.81 -6.72 -18.13
C ALA A 255 20.15 -6.52 -18.88
N ARG A 256 20.12 -5.98 -20.11
CA ARG A 256 21.36 -5.64 -20.86
C ARG A 256 22.05 -4.38 -20.34
N LYS A 257 21.31 -3.47 -19.73
CA LYS A 257 21.89 -2.23 -19.16
C LYS A 257 22.53 -2.51 -17.80
N GLU A 258 21.89 -3.34 -17.01
CA GLU A 258 22.31 -3.72 -15.67
C GLU A 258 21.85 -5.15 -15.39
N ASP A 259 22.80 -6.03 -15.05
CA ASP A 259 22.50 -7.42 -14.78
C ASP A 259 21.56 -7.54 -13.56
N PRO A 260 20.53 -8.39 -13.61
CA PRO A 260 19.62 -8.55 -12.48
C PRO A 260 20.35 -9.10 -11.25
N HIS A 261 20.15 -8.49 -10.09
CA HIS A 261 20.79 -8.93 -8.85
C HIS A 261 19.99 -10.04 -8.18
N ALA A 262 18.67 -9.90 -8.12
CA ALA A 262 17.79 -10.89 -7.52
C ALA A 262 17.57 -12.10 -8.44
N ARG A 263 17.62 -13.30 -7.87
CA ARG A 263 17.36 -14.56 -8.61
C ARG A 263 15.98 -14.58 -9.27
N ALA A 264 14.95 -14.06 -8.60
CA ALA A 264 13.62 -13.95 -9.21
C ALA A 264 13.61 -13.08 -10.47
N CYS A 265 14.38 -11.97 -10.48
CA CYS A 265 14.54 -11.14 -11.67
C CYS A 265 15.27 -11.90 -12.80
N MET A 266 16.28 -12.72 -12.47
CA MET A 266 16.94 -13.60 -13.44
C MET A 266 15.96 -14.62 -14.05
N CYS A 267 15.09 -15.22 -13.23
CA CYS A 267 14.05 -16.13 -13.72
C CYS A 267 13.09 -15.42 -14.70
N ILE A 268 12.69 -14.17 -14.41
CA ILE A 268 11.88 -13.36 -15.33
C ILE A 268 12.62 -13.10 -16.65
N VAL A 269 13.92 -12.78 -16.59
CA VAL A 269 14.74 -12.58 -17.79
C VAL A 269 14.81 -13.86 -18.63
N ASN A 270 14.96 -15.02 -18.01
CA ASN A 270 14.94 -16.31 -18.71
C ASN A 270 13.58 -16.59 -19.34
N LEU A 271 12.47 -16.31 -18.62
CA LEU A 271 11.14 -16.39 -19.18
C LEU A 271 10.96 -15.44 -20.39
N ALA A 272 11.49 -14.21 -20.31
CA ALA A 272 11.46 -13.26 -21.41
C ALA A 272 12.30 -13.74 -22.62
N LYS A 273 13.46 -14.36 -22.39
CA LYS A 273 14.26 -15.00 -23.46
C LYS A 273 13.49 -16.12 -24.13
N TYR A 274 12.81 -16.96 -23.37
CA TYR A 274 11.97 -18.04 -23.89
C TYR A 274 10.87 -17.50 -24.83
N TYR A 275 10.10 -16.49 -24.39
CA TYR A 275 9.07 -15.89 -25.24
C TYR A 275 9.61 -15.17 -26.48
N GLN A 276 10.87 -14.73 -26.43
CA GLN A 276 11.58 -14.15 -27.57
C GLN A 276 12.31 -15.19 -28.43
N LYS A 277 12.09 -16.49 -28.18
CA LYS A 277 12.72 -17.62 -28.89
C LYS A 277 14.25 -17.62 -28.78
N GLN A 278 14.80 -17.06 -27.70
CA GLN A 278 16.23 -17.01 -27.38
C GLN A 278 16.65 -18.08 -26.37
N MET A 279 15.72 -18.92 -25.91
CA MET A 279 15.94 -19.98 -24.93
C MET A 279 14.98 -21.14 -25.20
N SER A 280 15.43 -22.38 -25.04
CA SER A 280 14.58 -23.57 -25.20
C SER A 280 13.73 -23.83 -23.95
N PRO A 281 12.63 -24.62 -24.06
CA PRO A 281 11.84 -25.03 -22.91
C PRO A 281 12.67 -25.74 -21.82
N GLU A 282 13.60 -26.62 -22.22
CA GLU A 282 14.43 -27.43 -21.31
C GLU A 282 15.37 -26.52 -20.51
N SER A 283 16.05 -25.58 -21.19
CA SER A 283 16.91 -24.60 -20.52
C SER A 283 16.13 -23.69 -19.56
N LEU A 284 14.88 -23.33 -19.89
CA LEU A 284 14.02 -22.58 -18.98
C LEU A 284 13.69 -23.42 -17.74
N GLN A 285 13.33 -24.68 -17.91
CA GLN A 285 13.03 -25.60 -16.81
C GLN A 285 14.24 -25.84 -15.90
N GLU A 286 15.43 -26.06 -16.47
CA GLU A 286 16.68 -26.19 -15.72
C GLU A 286 16.96 -24.94 -14.87
N SER A 287 16.69 -23.75 -15.40
CA SER A 287 16.86 -22.50 -14.66
C SER A 287 15.94 -22.37 -13.43
N MET A 288 14.92 -23.22 -13.33
CA MET A 288 13.92 -23.23 -12.26
C MET A 288 14.11 -24.38 -11.24
N TYR A 289 15.18 -25.18 -11.32
CA TYR A 289 15.40 -26.39 -10.50
C TYR A 289 15.50 -26.13 -8.97
N GLN A 290 15.71 -24.88 -8.53
CA GLN A 290 15.77 -24.51 -7.11
C GLN A 290 14.96 -23.23 -6.82
N PRO A 291 13.64 -23.27 -6.97
CA PRO A 291 12.81 -22.09 -6.99
C PRO A 291 12.69 -21.43 -5.62
N TYR A 292 12.79 -22.21 -4.54
CA TYR A 292 12.80 -21.73 -3.16
C TYR A 292 13.93 -20.72 -2.89
N LYS A 293 15.04 -20.80 -3.65
CA LYS A 293 16.15 -19.84 -3.56
C LYS A 293 15.79 -18.45 -4.10
N SER A 294 14.67 -18.32 -4.81
CA SER A 294 14.14 -17.05 -5.35
C SER A 294 13.01 -16.46 -4.49
N LEU A 295 12.50 -17.21 -3.50
CA LEU A 295 11.42 -16.79 -2.60
C LEU A 295 11.97 -16.00 -1.41
N THR A 296 12.62 -14.85 -1.69
CA THR A 296 13.27 -14.01 -0.67
C THR A 296 12.37 -12.91 -0.13
N SER A 297 11.23 -12.65 -0.76
CA SER A 297 10.29 -11.57 -0.43
C SER A 297 8.88 -11.86 -0.94
N ALA A 298 7.88 -11.10 -0.48
CA ALA A 298 6.50 -11.25 -0.96
C ALA A 298 6.40 -11.03 -2.48
N VAL A 299 7.02 -9.97 -3.00
CA VAL A 299 7.03 -9.64 -4.44
C VAL A 299 7.70 -10.76 -5.24
N SER A 300 8.87 -11.24 -4.79
CA SER A 300 9.57 -12.31 -5.50
C SER A 300 8.81 -13.64 -5.49
N ALA A 301 8.07 -13.93 -4.43
CA ALA A 301 7.19 -15.08 -4.38
C ALA A 301 6.00 -14.97 -5.36
N MET A 302 5.40 -13.79 -5.51
CA MET A 302 4.38 -13.53 -6.54
C MET A 302 4.95 -13.68 -7.97
N MET A 303 6.13 -13.11 -8.23
CA MET A 303 6.83 -13.21 -9.52
C MET A 303 7.03 -14.68 -9.93
N ILE A 304 7.62 -15.47 -9.03
CA ILE A 304 7.89 -16.90 -9.27
C ILE A 304 6.59 -17.69 -9.41
N GLY A 305 5.57 -17.38 -8.60
CA GLY A 305 4.25 -17.99 -8.73
C GLY A 305 3.64 -17.77 -10.12
N ASP A 306 3.80 -16.58 -10.68
CA ASP A 306 3.33 -16.24 -12.03
C ASP A 306 4.14 -16.93 -13.14
N ILE A 307 5.43 -17.17 -12.93
CA ILE A 307 6.26 -17.97 -13.86
C ILE A 307 5.76 -19.41 -13.86
N PHE A 308 5.60 -20.01 -12.68
CA PHE A 308 5.14 -21.39 -12.56
C PHE A 308 3.77 -21.63 -13.17
N PHE A 309 2.85 -20.69 -12.98
CA PHE A 309 1.53 -20.78 -13.59
C PHE A 309 1.62 -20.82 -15.12
N GLN A 310 2.47 -19.97 -15.71
CA GLN A 310 2.68 -19.93 -17.15
C GLN A 310 3.36 -21.19 -17.71
N MET A 311 4.19 -21.85 -16.90
CA MET A 311 4.85 -23.11 -17.26
C MET A 311 3.96 -24.35 -17.10
N GLY A 312 2.76 -24.22 -16.52
CA GLY A 312 1.90 -25.36 -16.20
C GLY A 312 2.20 -26.03 -14.86
N PHE A 313 3.14 -25.50 -14.07
CA PHE A 313 3.49 -25.99 -12.74
C PHE A 313 2.55 -25.42 -11.67
N VAL A 314 1.27 -25.80 -11.73
CA VAL A 314 0.16 -25.18 -10.97
C VAL A 314 0.35 -25.32 -9.45
N ASN A 315 0.75 -26.50 -8.95
CA ASN A 315 0.99 -26.73 -7.53
C ASN A 315 2.10 -25.82 -6.98
N PHE A 316 3.18 -25.62 -7.75
CA PHE A 316 4.26 -24.71 -7.38
C PHE A 316 3.83 -23.25 -7.40
N SER A 317 2.99 -22.87 -8.37
CA SER A 317 2.39 -21.54 -8.41
C SER A 317 1.57 -21.28 -7.15
N GLN A 318 0.67 -22.22 -6.80
CA GLN A 318 -0.18 -22.13 -5.61
C GLN A 318 0.66 -21.99 -4.33
N ARG A 319 1.70 -22.81 -4.18
CA ARG A 319 2.61 -22.73 -3.03
C ARG A 319 3.28 -21.36 -2.95
N ALA A 320 3.88 -20.88 -4.04
CA ALA A 320 4.62 -19.63 -4.05
C ALA A 320 3.72 -18.43 -3.69
N VAL A 321 2.50 -18.38 -4.22
CA VAL A 321 1.58 -17.29 -3.89
C VAL A 321 0.99 -17.42 -2.49
N PHE A 322 0.84 -18.63 -1.95
CA PHE A 322 0.48 -18.82 -0.54
C PHE A 322 1.58 -18.26 0.39
N GLU A 323 2.85 -18.56 0.10
CA GLU A 323 3.99 -17.99 0.83
C GLU A 323 4.02 -16.45 0.73
N ALA A 324 3.65 -15.89 -0.43
CA ALA A 324 3.52 -14.45 -0.61
C ALA A 324 2.40 -13.84 0.27
N MET A 325 1.24 -14.51 0.38
CA MET A 325 0.14 -14.08 1.24
C MET A 325 0.57 -14.00 2.70
N GLU A 326 1.20 -15.07 3.20
CA GLU A 326 1.60 -15.19 4.60
C GLU A 326 2.78 -14.27 4.95
N SER A 327 3.55 -13.86 3.94
CA SER A 327 4.62 -12.88 4.09
C SER A 327 4.11 -11.43 4.20
N ALA A 328 2.83 -11.16 3.91
CA ALA A 328 2.25 -9.84 4.05
C ALA A 328 2.19 -9.44 5.54
N SER A 329 3.04 -8.50 5.93
CA SER A 329 3.38 -8.18 7.32
C SER A 329 2.21 -7.70 8.19
N ASN A 330 1.11 -7.25 7.59
CA ASN A 330 0.02 -6.57 8.29
C ASN A 330 -1.28 -7.39 8.38
N ALA A 331 -1.18 -8.71 8.14
CA ALA A 331 -2.30 -9.67 8.04
C ALA A 331 -3.35 -9.28 6.98
N ASN A 332 -3.03 -8.31 6.13
CA ASN A 332 -3.83 -7.94 4.99
C ASN A 332 -3.66 -9.00 3.92
N LYS A 333 -4.78 -9.50 3.42
CA LYS A 333 -4.80 -10.36 2.24
C LYS A 333 -4.40 -9.54 1.02
N SER A 334 -4.00 -10.23 -0.05
CA SER A 334 -3.71 -9.65 -1.35
C SER A 334 -4.78 -10.06 -2.36
N ALA A 335 -5.35 -9.09 -3.08
CA ALA A 335 -6.29 -9.37 -4.16
C ALA A 335 -5.61 -10.16 -5.30
N ARG A 336 -4.38 -9.79 -5.66
CA ARG A 336 -3.57 -10.49 -6.67
C ARG A 336 -3.35 -11.96 -6.31
N VAL A 337 -2.97 -12.23 -5.06
CA VAL A 337 -2.75 -13.61 -4.61
C VAL A 337 -4.05 -14.40 -4.61
N LEU A 338 -5.16 -13.83 -4.12
CA LEU A 338 -6.46 -14.51 -4.17
C LEU A 338 -6.89 -14.82 -5.61
N CYS A 339 -6.60 -13.93 -6.56
CA CYS A 339 -6.84 -14.21 -7.97
C CYS A 339 -6.04 -15.43 -8.43
N ARG A 340 -4.72 -15.45 -8.16
CA ARG A 340 -3.88 -16.59 -8.55
C ARG A 340 -4.31 -17.90 -7.87
N LEU A 341 -4.63 -17.85 -6.56
CA LEU A 341 -5.14 -19.02 -5.82
C LEU A 341 -6.48 -19.55 -6.38
N THR A 342 -7.34 -18.64 -6.86
CA THR A 342 -8.58 -19.01 -7.54
C THR A 342 -8.28 -19.72 -8.86
N GLU A 343 -7.36 -19.17 -9.65
CA GLU A 343 -6.96 -19.77 -10.92
C GLU A 343 -6.31 -21.14 -10.74
N THR A 344 -5.42 -21.30 -9.76
CA THR A 344 -4.80 -22.59 -9.47
C THR A 344 -5.84 -23.61 -9.00
N ALA A 345 -6.78 -23.20 -8.12
CA ALA A 345 -7.85 -24.08 -7.65
C ALA A 345 -8.81 -24.51 -8.79
N ILE A 346 -9.09 -23.62 -9.75
CA ILE A 346 -9.87 -23.96 -10.95
C ILE A 346 -9.14 -25.00 -11.80
N VAL A 347 -7.84 -24.81 -12.03
CA VAL A 347 -7.05 -25.71 -12.87
C VAL A 347 -6.88 -27.09 -12.22
N THR A 348 -6.70 -27.16 -10.89
CA THR A 348 -6.58 -28.43 -10.16
C THR A 348 -7.91 -29.13 -9.88
N GLY A 349 -9.04 -28.54 -10.29
CA GLY A 349 -10.39 -29.11 -10.06
C GLY A 349 -10.95 -28.91 -8.66
N GLN A 350 -10.31 -28.08 -7.82
CA GLN A 350 -10.75 -27.75 -6.46
C GLN A 350 -11.79 -26.61 -6.47
N TYR A 351 -12.91 -26.82 -7.15
CA TYR A 351 -13.91 -25.77 -7.40
C TYR A 351 -14.52 -25.17 -6.14
N GLU A 352 -14.75 -25.98 -5.09
CA GLU A 352 -15.26 -25.48 -3.82
C GLU A 352 -14.28 -24.49 -3.14
N VAL A 353 -12.98 -24.75 -3.25
CA VAL A 353 -11.93 -23.85 -2.74
C VAL A 353 -11.90 -22.58 -3.56
N ALA A 354 -11.99 -22.69 -4.90
CA ALA A 354 -12.09 -21.53 -5.78
C ALA A 354 -13.29 -20.65 -5.42
N LEU A 355 -14.47 -21.22 -5.17
CA LEU A 355 -15.67 -20.49 -4.77
C LEU A 355 -15.50 -19.72 -3.45
N LYS A 356 -14.72 -20.26 -2.50
CA LYS A 356 -14.37 -19.53 -1.26
C LYS A 356 -13.55 -18.29 -1.55
N TYR A 357 -12.49 -18.39 -2.37
CA TYR A 357 -11.69 -17.23 -2.75
C TYR A 357 -12.48 -16.20 -3.56
N ILE A 358 -13.31 -16.66 -4.50
CA ILE A 358 -14.21 -15.84 -5.31
C ILE A 358 -15.16 -15.05 -4.41
N SER A 359 -15.75 -15.67 -3.37
CA SER A 359 -16.67 -14.98 -2.47
C SER A 359 -16.05 -13.78 -1.75
N ILE A 360 -14.74 -13.84 -1.46
CA ILE A 360 -13.98 -12.72 -0.89
C ILE A 360 -13.78 -11.64 -1.95
N LEU A 361 -13.36 -12.03 -3.16
CA LEU A 361 -13.10 -11.10 -4.27
C LEU A 361 -14.38 -10.40 -4.77
N GLU A 362 -15.55 -11.03 -4.68
CA GLU A 362 -16.85 -10.41 -5.00
C GLU A 362 -17.15 -9.19 -4.12
N GLN A 363 -16.59 -9.12 -2.90
CA GLN A 363 -16.76 -7.99 -1.99
C GLN A 363 -15.86 -6.79 -2.30
N THR A 364 -14.93 -6.93 -3.25
CA THR A 364 -14.11 -5.81 -3.74
C THR A 364 -14.88 -4.96 -4.76
N LEU A 365 -14.36 -3.79 -5.14
CA LEU A 365 -14.88 -3.06 -6.31
C LEU A 365 -14.16 -3.45 -7.60
N MET A 366 -12.82 -3.43 -7.59
CA MET A 366 -12.02 -3.60 -8.81
C MET A 366 -12.02 -5.03 -9.34
N TYR A 367 -12.06 -6.04 -8.47
CA TYR A 367 -12.01 -7.46 -8.86
C TYR A 367 -13.38 -8.11 -8.98
N ARG A 368 -14.48 -7.42 -8.62
CA ARG A 368 -15.83 -8.01 -8.59
C ARG A 368 -16.24 -8.62 -9.93
N ARG A 369 -16.00 -7.90 -11.04
CA ARG A 369 -16.35 -8.40 -12.38
C ARG A 369 -15.55 -9.64 -12.75
N TRP A 370 -14.25 -9.64 -12.44
CA TRP A 370 -13.40 -10.80 -12.64
C TRP A 370 -13.86 -11.98 -11.78
N ALA A 371 -14.18 -11.75 -10.51
CA ALA A 371 -14.66 -12.78 -9.60
C ALA A 371 -15.99 -13.40 -10.09
N GLN A 372 -16.92 -12.59 -10.60
CA GLN A 372 -18.18 -13.07 -11.17
C GLN A 372 -17.98 -13.95 -12.41
N TYR A 373 -17.04 -13.59 -13.27
CA TYR A 373 -16.66 -14.43 -14.42
C TYR A 373 -16.06 -15.77 -13.95
N MET A 374 -15.13 -15.73 -13.00
CA MET A 374 -14.51 -16.94 -12.45
C MET A 374 -15.51 -17.82 -11.71
N LYS A 375 -16.54 -17.22 -11.09
CA LYS A 375 -17.66 -17.94 -10.47
C LYS A 375 -18.43 -18.77 -11.49
N GLN A 376 -18.74 -18.20 -12.66
CA GLN A 376 -19.43 -18.93 -13.73
C GLN A 376 -18.64 -20.15 -14.18
N LEU A 377 -17.32 -20.01 -14.35
CA LEU A 377 -16.42 -21.12 -14.69
C LEU A 377 -16.38 -22.18 -13.58
N ALA A 378 -16.28 -21.77 -12.31
CA ALA A 378 -16.22 -22.70 -11.18
C ALA A 378 -17.54 -23.46 -10.95
N THR A 379 -18.70 -22.88 -11.31
CA THR A 379 -20.01 -23.54 -11.20
C THR A 379 -20.35 -24.44 -12.39
N HIS A 380 -19.71 -24.23 -13.55
CA HIS A 380 -19.91 -25.01 -14.77
C HIS A 380 -18.55 -25.54 -15.28
N PRO A 381 -17.97 -26.55 -14.60
CA PRO A 381 -16.63 -27.05 -14.94
C PRO A 381 -16.46 -27.55 -16.38
N GLU A 382 -17.55 -27.95 -17.03
CA GLU A 382 -17.62 -28.32 -18.44
C GLU A 382 -17.12 -27.20 -19.37
N ASP A 383 -17.34 -25.93 -19.02
CA ASP A 383 -16.92 -24.77 -19.81
C ASP A 383 -15.40 -24.56 -19.74
N ILE A 384 -14.76 -24.98 -18.65
CA ILE A 384 -13.32 -24.84 -18.43
C ILE A 384 -12.54 -25.62 -19.49
N LYS A 385 -13.04 -26.78 -19.92
CA LYS A 385 -12.37 -27.61 -20.95
C LYS A 385 -12.17 -26.85 -22.26
N ASN A 386 -13.10 -25.97 -22.60
CA ASN A 386 -13.06 -25.14 -23.80
C ASN A 386 -12.33 -23.81 -23.57
N HIS A 387 -11.99 -23.47 -22.33
CA HIS A 387 -11.32 -22.22 -22.01
C HIS A 387 -9.85 -22.27 -22.48
N PRO A 388 -9.37 -21.29 -23.27
CA PRO A 388 -8.08 -21.36 -23.95
C PRO A 388 -6.88 -21.43 -23.01
N LEU A 389 -6.99 -20.88 -21.80
CA LEU A 389 -5.94 -20.92 -20.77
C LEU A 389 -6.16 -22.04 -19.75
N TYR A 390 -7.26 -21.98 -18.98
CA TYR A 390 -7.51 -22.95 -17.91
C TYR A 390 -7.72 -24.38 -18.42
N GLY A 391 -8.39 -24.58 -19.56
CA GLY A 391 -8.56 -25.90 -20.16
C GLY A 391 -7.23 -26.52 -20.60
N SER A 392 -6.35 -25.73 -21.23
CA SER A 392 -5.02 -26.22 -21.60
C SER A 392 -4.16 -26.54 -20.39
N LEU A 393 -4.20 -25.71 -19.35
CA LEU A 393 -3.44 -25.95 -18.12
C LEU A 393 -3.99 -27.16 -17.35
N GLN A 394 -5.31 -27.37 -17.34
CA GLN A 394 -5.93 -28.53 -16.71
C GLN A 394 -5.55 -29.83 -17.42
N LYS A 395 -5.45 -29.80 -18.76
CA LYS A 395 -4.94 -30.94 -19.53
C LYS A 395 -3.49 -31.26 -19.18
N ILE A 396 -2.61 -30.25 -19.16
CA ILE A 396 -1.20 -30.41 -18.77
C ILE A 396 -1.10 -31.00 -17.36
N TYR A 397 -1.85 -30.43 -16.42
CA TYR A 397 -1.87 -30.89 -15.03
C TYR A 397 -2.31 -32.36 -14.89
N GLY A 398 -3.34 -32.78 -15.63
CA GLY A 398 -3.82 -34.16 -15.62
C GLY A 398 -2.87 -35.17 -16.28
N GLU A 399 -1.96 -34.71 -17.14
CA GLU A 399 -0.96 -35.54 -17.82
C GLU A 399 0.38 -35.62 -17.06
N THR A 400 0.68 -34.67 -16.17
CA THR A 400 1.89 -34.68 -15.35
C THR A 400 1.77 -35.65 -14.17
N GLU A 401 2.60 -36.70 -14.14
CA GLU A 401 2.83 -37.50 -12.93
C GLU A 401 3.56 -36.66 -11.86
N ASP A 402 3.12 -36.79 -10.61
CA ASP A 402 3.68 -36.04 -9.48
C ASP A 402 5.03 -36.64 -9.05
N THR A 403 6.08 -36.34 -9.83
CA THR A 403 7.41 -36.99 -9.73
C THR A 403 8.22 -36.60 -8.49
N LEU A 404 7.73 -35.69 -7.65
CA LEU A 404 8.45 -35.18 -6.47
C LEU A 404 7.95 -35.71 -5.13
N PHE A 405 6.92 -36.57 -5.14
CA PHE A 405 6.40 -37.27 -3.96
C PHE A 405 6.49 -38.81 -4.09
N ILE A 406 7.44 -39.31 -4.88
CA ILE A 406 7.76 -40.74 -5.00
C ILE A 406 8.82 -41.13 -3.96
#